data_AF-A0A9E1LI10-F1
#
_entry.id   AF-A0A9E1LI10-F1
#
_cell.length_a   1.000
_cell.length_b   1.000
_cell.length_c   1.000
_cell.angle_alpha   90.00
_cell.angle_beta   90.00
_cell.angle_gamma   90.00
#
_symmetry.space_group_name_H-M   'P 1'
#
loop_
_entity.id
_entity.type
_entity.pdbx_description
1 polymer ?
#
loop_
_entity_poly.entity_id
_entity_poly.type
_entity_poly.pdbx_seq_one_letter_code
_entity_poly.pdbx_strand_id
1 'polypeptide(L)'
;MSYRLGVDVGGTFTDLLLINEDTGDTHTAKVPSTPEDSSIGVLNGIARICDESGVNPADVSRVMHGTTVATNAVLTGRGAKVGLVTTAGYEDTLQVARSFCPGGLGGWVSFVKKPLLAPLELTIGAHERIGADGEVVAGLDEEQLRTDLKTLHGTGQVEALTICFINAYINGAHEKRAAEIAAEIFTDTPISISSDVVPEMQEYERTETTVVNSYVRPEVASYVSNLQSALDDKMGSDTQLSILRSDGGLASARASAESPVNMLMSGPAGGVSGAIYFCSRAGYDNILTCDMGGTSTDVALIQNSRARVRRETIVADVRVRAPSVDVRTVGAGGGSIAFVPELTKALRVGPESAGAVPGPACYMKGGEQPTVCDANVVLGYLPSDVQLGGKMEINREASVAAVQSVADAMGIDLMAAAE
;
A
#
# COMPACT_ATOMS: atom_id res chain seq x y z
N MET A 1 33.00 3.22 -8.84
CA MET A 1 31.80 3.70 -9.55
C MET A 1 30.64 3.37 -8.67
N SER A 2 29.79 4.33 -8.32
CA SER A 2 28.63 4.10 -7.46
C SER A 2 27.37 4.22 -8.31
N TYR A 3 26.63 3.13 -8.45
CA TYR A 3 25.30 3.16 -9.04
C TYR A 3 24.23 3.21 -7.94
N ARG A 4 23.14 3.94 -8.24
CA ARG A 4 21.88 3.88 -7.49
C ARG A 4 20.81 3.23 -8.33
N LEU A 5 20.02 2.39 -7.69
CA LEU A 5 18.88 1.74 -8.31
C LEU A 5 17.58 2.18 -7.61
N GLY A 6 16.66 2.76 -8.37
CA GLY A 6 15.27 2.93 -7.96
C GLY A 6 14.41 1.80 -8.51
N VAL A 7 13.54 1.24 -7.67
CA VAL A 7 12.62 0.15 -8.02
C VAL A 7 11.22 0.48 -7.51
N ASP A 8 10.23 0.43 -8.38
CA ASP A 8 8.82 0.55 -8.01
C ASP A 8 8.05 -0.72 -8.42
N VAL A 9 7.45 -1.40 -7.45
CA VAL A 9 6.65 -2.60 -7.69
C VAL A 9 5.18 -2.22 -7.75
N GLY A 10 4.67 -2.12 -8.98
CA GLY A 10 3.27 -1.97 -9.28
C GLY A 10 2.52 -3.31 -9.37
N GLY A 11 1.20 -3.24 -9.57
CA GLY A 11 0.36 -4.43 -9.69
C GLY A 11 0.53 -5.22 -11.00
N THR A 12 1.02 -4.59 -12.07
CA THR A 12 1.19 -5.22 -13.40
C THR A 12 2.65 -5.37 -13.80
N PHE A 13 3.46 -4.36 -13.53
CA PHE A 13 4.88 -4.33 -13.86
C PHE A 13 5.70 -3.80 -12.68
N THR A 14 6.95 -4.23 -12.65
CA THR A 14 8.01 -3.65 -11.83
C THR A 14 8.87 -2.76 -12.72
N ASP A 15 8.99 -1.49 -12.33
CA ASP A 15 9.74 -0.47 -13.02
C ASP A 15 11.07 -0.20 -12.31
N LEU A 16 12.16 -0.10 -13.09
CA LEU A 16 13.51 0.10 -12.57
C LEU A 16 14.21 1.27 -13.25
N LEU A 17 14.94 2.05 -12.47
CA LEU A 17 15.79 3.16 -12.91
C LEU A 17 17.18 3.02 -12.29
N LEU A 18 18.20 2.74 -13.10
CA LEU A 18 19.60 2.70 -12.69
C LEU A 18 20.26 4.02 -13.05
N ILE A 19 20.97 4.64 -12.12
CA ILE A 19 21.68 5.92 -12.30
C ILE A 19 23.15 5.73 -11.95
N ASN A 20 24.03 6.13 -12.86
CA ASN A 20 25.45 6.31 -12.59
C ASN A 20 25.66 7.64 -11.83
N GLU A 21 26.15 7.58 -10.59
CA GLU A 21 26.36 8.81 -9.78
C GLU A 21 27.45 9.73 -10.34
N ASP A 22 28.43 9.18 -11.07
CA ASP A 22 29.59 9.93 -11.58
C ASP A 22 29.27 10.67 -12.89
N THR A 23 28.54 10.02 -13.80
CA THR A 23 28.23 10.58 -15.13
C THR A 23 26.81 11.15 -15.24
N GLY A 24 25.88 10.67 -14.40
CA GLY A 24 24.45 10.97 -14.52
C GLY A 24 23.73 10.14 -15.58
N ASP A 25 24.40 9.17 -16.21
CA ASP A 25 23.77 8.28 -17.19
C ASP A 25 22.69 7.42 -16.53
N THR A 26 21.58 7.23 -17.24
CA THR A 26 20.42 6.49 -16.73
C THR A 26 20.05 5.33 -17.63
N HIS A 27 19.72 4.20 -17.02
CA HIS A 27 19.12 3.05 -17.70
C HIS A 27 17.77 2.74 -17.08
N THR A 28 16.84 2.20 -17.88
CA THR A 28 15.51 1.82 -17.41
C THR A 28 15.19 0.41 -17.84
N ALA A 29 14.53 -0.35 -16.96
CA ALA A 29 13.99 -1.66 -17.31
C ALA A 29 12.57 -1.80 -16.77
N LYS A 30 11.75 -2.57 -17.48
CA LYS A 30 10.38 -2.92 -17.08
C LYS A 30 10.21 -4.41 -17.21
N VAL A 31 9.78 -5.06 -16.14
CA VAL A 31 9.54 -6.51 -16.10
C VAL A 31 8.16 -6.80 -15.54
N PRO A 32 7.51 -7.91 -15.91
CA PRO A 32 6.24 -8.31 -15.28
C PRO A 32 6.39 -8.46 -13.76
N SER A 33 5.40 -7.99 -13.01
CA SER A 33 5.34 -8.23 -11.56
C SER A 33 5.10 -9.72 -11.28
N THR A 34 5.58 -10.20 -10.13
CA THR A 34 5.36 -11.56 -9.61
C THR A 34 4.54 -11.48 -8.32
N PRO A 35 3.20 -11.53 -8.39
CA PRO A 35 2.33 -11.29 -7.22
C PRO A 35 2.51 -12.30 -6.08
N GLU A 36 2.92 -13.52 -6.40
CA GLU A 36 3.23 -14.59 -5.44
C GLU A 36 4.48 -14.29 -4.60
N ASP A 37 5.46 -13.60 -5.17
CA ASP A 37 6.66 -13.12 -4.48
C ASP A 37 7.25 -11.95 -5.28
N SER A 38 6.99 -10.73 -4.81
CA SER A 38 7.44 -9.52 -5.50
C SER A 38 8.96 -9.37 -5.54
N SER A 39 9.71 -10.06 -4.67
CA SER A 39 11.17 -9.99 -4.66
C SER A 39 11.77 -10.60 -5.93
N ILE A 40 11.13 -11.64 -6.48
CA ILE A 40 11.54 -12.28 -7.74
C ILE A 40 11.45 -11.28 -8.90
N GLY A 41 10.36 -10.52 -9.00
CA GLY A 41 10.17 -9.48 -10.02
C GLY A 41 11.24 -8.40 -9.93
N VAL A 42 11.60 -7.97 -8.71
CA VAL A 42 12.69 -7.01 -8.48
C VAL A 42 14.02 -7.57 -8.97
N LEU A 43 14.36 -8.82 -8.61
CA LEU A 43 15.62 -9.47 -9.02
C LEU A 43 15.72 -9.70 -10.52
N ASN A 44 14.62 -10.09 -11.16
CA ASN A 44 14.55 -10.22 -12.62
C ASN A 44 14.79 -8.88 -13.30
N GLY A 45 14.22 -7.81 -12.75
CA GLY A 45 14.46 -6.44 -13.21
C GLY A 45 15.92 -6.01 -13.06
N ILE A 46 16.53 -6.32 -11.91
CA ILE A 46 17.94 -6.07 -11.61
C ILE A 46 18.85 -6.79 -12.61
N ALA A 47 18.63 -8.09 -12.81
CA ALA A 47 19.42 -8.88 -13.74
C ALA A 47 19.32 -8.28 -15.16
N ARG A 48 18.10 -7.99 -15.60
CA ARG A 48 17.84 -7.40 -16.91
C ARG A 48 18.52 -6.05 -17.10
N ILE A 49 18.37 -5.12 -16.15
CA ILE A 49 18.94 -3.78 -16.29
C ILE A 49 20.47 -3.81 -16.26
N CYS A 50 21.08 -4.71 -15.48
CA CYS A 50 22.53 -4.90 -15.45
C CYS A 50 23.03 -5.52 -16.76
N ASP A 51 22.35 -6.53 -17.29
CA ASP A 51 22.70 -7.19 -18.56
C ASP A 51 22.59 -6.22 -19.75
N GLU A 52 21.51 -5.42 -19.81
CA GLU A 52 21.28 -4.45 -20.89
C GLU A 52 22.23 -3.23 -20.81
N SER A 53 22.67 -2.84 -19.61
CA SER A 53 23.58 -1.71 -19.41
C SER A 53 25.07 -2.09 -19.37
N GLY A 54 25.39 -3.38 -19.23
CA GLY A 54 26.76 -3.86 -19.03
C GLY A 54 27.35 -3.51 -17.65
N VAL A 55 26.50 -3.13 -16.69
CA VAL A 55 26.90 -2.78 -15.32
C VAL A 55 27.04 -4.04 -14.49
N ASN A 56 28.12 -4.14 -13.72
CA ASN A 56 28.28 -5.20 -12.74
C ASN A 56 27.34 -4.94 -11.55
N PRO A 57 26.47 -5.89 -11.16
CA PRO A 57 25.61 -5.72 -9.98
C PRO A 57 26.34 -5.32 -8.71
N ALA A 58 27.60 -5.74 -8.54
CA ALA A 58 28.42 -5.37 -7.38
C ALA A 58 28.81 -3.87 -7.31
N ASP A 59 28.63 -3.11 -8.39
CA ASP A 59 28.85 -1.65 -8.41
C ASP A 59 27.61 -0.87 -7.95
N VAL A 60 26.48 -1.55 -7.69
CA VAL A 60 25.25 -0.96 -7.17
C VAL A 60 25.33 -0.89 -5.65
N SER A 61 25.50 0.32 -5.10
CA SER A 61 25.69 0.52 -3.66
C SER A 61 24.41 0.82 -2.89
N ARG A 62 23.37 1.29 -3.58
CA ARG A 62 22.11 1.75 -2.97
C ARG A 62 20.92 1.33 -3.82
N VAL A 63 19.94 0.73 -3.15
CA VAL A 63 18.65 0.35 -3.74
C VAL A 63 17.55 1.09 -2.99
N MET A 64 16.78 1.90 -3.71
CA MET A 64 15.58 2.57 -3.21
C MET A 64 14.36 1.84 -3.76
N HIS A 65 13.47 1.38 -2.88
CA HIS A 65 12.43 0.45 -3.26
C HIS A 65 11.05 0.89 -2.75
N GLY A 66 10.13 1.13 -3.68
CA GLY A 66 8.69 1.31 -3.44
C GLY A 66 7.93 0.00 -3.63
N THR A 67 6.99 -0.27 -2.73
CA THR A 67 6.20 -1.51 -2.75
C THR A 67 4.76 -1.28 -2.35
N THR A 68 3.87 -2.11 -2.91
CA THR A 68 2.45 -2.13 -2.60
C THR A 68 2.05 -3.27 -1.66
N VAL A 69 3.01 -4.07 -1.15
CA VAL A 69 2.74 -5.24 -0.30
C VAL A 69 1.85 -4.90 0.91
N ALA A 70 2.22 -3.87 1.69
CA ALA A 70 1.43 -3.47 2.87
C ALA A 70 -0.01 -3.05 2.49
N THR A 71 -0.16 -2.25 1.43
CA THR A 71 -1.47 -1.80 0.95
C THR A 71 -2.31 -2.98 0.47
N ASN A 72 -1.72 -3.90 -0.30
CA ASN A 72 -2.41 -5.07 -0.85
C ASN A 72 -2.84 -6.05 0.23
N ALA A 73 -2.04 -6.22 1.29
CA ALA A 73 -2.39 -7.04 2.46
C ALA A 73 -3.71 -6.58 3.08
N VAL A 74 -3.86 -5.26 3.28
CA VAL A 74 -5.10 -4.65 3.82
C VAL A 74 -6.26 -4.78 2.83
N LEU A 75 -6.04 -4.45 1.55
CA LEU A 75 -7.10 -4.48 0.54
C LEU A 75 -7.66 -5.89 0.29
N THR A 76 -6.79 -6.91 0.29
CA THR A 76 -7.17 -8.30 0.01
C THR A 76 -7.58 -9.08 1.26
N GLY A 77 -7.41 -8.49 2.45
CA GLY A 77 -7.69 -9.17 3.72
C GLY A 77 -6.78 -10.37 3.97
N ARG A 78 -5.54 -10.35 3.47
CA ARG A 78 -4.56 -11.45 3.56
C ARG A 78 -3.44 -11.21 4.59
N GLY A 79 -3.66 -10.33 5.57
CA GLY A 79 -2.72 -10.14 6.67
C GLY A 79 -2.91 -11.13 7.83
N ALA A 80 -2.12 -10.90 8.87
CA ALA A 80 -2.01 -11.75 10.05
C ALA A 80 -3.26 -11.70 10.93
N LYS A 81 -3.63 -12.82 11.55
CA LYS A 81 -4.60 -12.83 12.65
C LYS A 81 -4.02 -12.15 13.88
N VAL A 82 -4.54 -10.96 14.22
CA VAL A 82 -4.01 -10.15 15.32
C VAL A 82 -4.71 -10.48 16.64
N GLY A 83 -3.93 -10.82 17.66
CA GLY A 83 -4.38 -10.77 19.05
C GLY A 83 -4.22 -9.37 19.62
N LEU A 84 -5.15 -8.92 20.46
CA LEU A 84 -5.14 -7.58 21.03
C LEU A 84 -5.19 -7.62 22.56
N VAL A 85 -4.26 -6.95 23.20
CA VAL A 85 -4.25 -6.71 24.65
C VAL A 85 -4.60 -5.25 24.88
N THR A 86 -5.71 -5.00 25.55
CA THR A 86 -6.17 -3.65 25.93
C THR A 86 -6.13 -3.48 27.43
N THR A 87 -6.32 -2.25 27.92
CA THR A 87 -6.67 -2.05 29.32
C THR A 87 -8.03 -2.69 29.61
N ALA A 88 -8.14 -3.45 30.70
CA ALA A 88 -9.38 -4.12 31.09
C ALA A 88 -10.58 -3.15 31.10
N GLY A 89 -11.68 -3.57 30.45
CA GLY A 89 -12.86 -2.76 30.19
C GLY A 89 -12.83 -1.94 28.88
N TYR A 90 -11.76 -2.06 28.08
CA TYR A 90 -11.62 -1.42 26.76
C TYR A 90 -11.47 -2.43 25.61
N GLU A 91 -11.80 -3.69 25.84
CA GLU A 91 -11.68 -4.79 24.86
C GLU A 91 -12.52 -4.52 23.61
N ASP A 92 -13.68 -3.88 23.77
CA ASP A 92 -14.60 -3.55 22.68
C ASP A 92 -14.18 -2.30 21.87
N THR A 93 -13.00 -1.72 22.10
CA THR A 93 -12.58 -0.44 21.46
C THR A 93 -12.73 -0.47 19.93
N LEU A 94 -12.24 -1.53 19.28
CA LEU A 94 -12.36 -1.68 17.83
C LEU A 94 -13.78 -2.02 17.39
N GLN A 95 -14.55 -2.76 18.21
CA GLN A 95 -15.93 -3.13 17.90
C GLN A 95 -16.87 -1.92 17.97
N VAL A 96 -16.73 -1.06 18.97
CA VAL A 96 -17.52 0.16 19.14
C VAL A 96 -17.11 1.23 18.14
N ALA A 97 -15.81 1.31 17.81
CA ALA A 97 -15.24 2.25 16.84
C ALA A 97 -15.71 3.70 17.01
N ARG A 98 -15.89 4.15 18.26
CA ARG A 98 -16.44 5.49 18.60
C ARG A 98 -17.76 5.82 17.86
N SER A 99 -18.58 4.80 17.59
CA SER A 99 -19.81 4.91 16.80
C SER A 99 -19.57 5.41 15.36
N PHE A 100 -18.37 5.22 14.82
CA PHE A 100 -18.05 5.55 13.43
C PHE A 100 -18.86 4.68 12.48
N CYS A 101 -19.55 5.35 11.55
CA CYS A 101 -20.23 4.71 10.43
C CYS A 101 -19.81 5.41 9.13
N PRO A 102 -19.22 4.69 8.16
CA PRO A 102 -18.86 5.27 6.89
C PRO A 102 -20.13 5.61 6.06
N GLY A 103 -20.01 6.62 5.18
CA GLY A 103 -21.06 7.02 4.23
C GLY A 103 -21.70 8.38 4.52
N GLY A 104 -22.56 8.82 3.60
CA GLY A 104 -23.36 10.04 3.75
C GLY A 104 -24.56 9.86 4.69
N LEU A 105 -25.46 10.84 4.69
CA LEU A 105 -26.73 10.75 5.44
C LEU A 105 -27.48 9.45 5.09
N GLY A 106 -27.70 8.59 6.09
CA GLY A 106 -28.38 7.31 5.94
C GLY A 106 -27.48 6.08 5.76
N GLY A 107 -26.14 6.24 5.69
CA GLY A 107 -25.21 5.11 5.53
C GLY A 107 -25.33 4.04 6.64
N TRP A 108 -25.72 4.46 7.85
CA TRP A 108 -25.93 3.57 9.00
C TRP A 108 -27.05 2.55 8.83
N VAL A 109 -28.03 2.80 7.96
CA VAL A 109 -29.19 1.91 7.76
C VAL A 109 -28.78 0.61 7.06
N SER A 110 -27.77 0.68 6.19
CA SER A 110 -27.28 -0.46 5.41
C SER A 110 -25.84 -0.85 5.74
N PHE A 111 -25.23 -0.22 6.75
CA PHE A 111 -23.83 -0.49 7.09
C PHE A 111 -23.69 -1.85 7.77
N VAL A 112 -23.01 -2.77 7.09
CA VAL A 112 -22.56 -4.04 7.66
C VAL A 112 -21.07 -3.90 7.95
N LYS A 113 -20.72 -3.87 9.23
CA LYS A 113 -19.32 -3.79 9.67
C LYS A 113 -18.58 -5.06 9.27
N LYS A 114 -17.42 -4.91 8.62
CA LYS A 114 -16.54 -6.05 8.28
C LYS A 114 -15.94 -6.67 9.55
N PRO A 115 -15.48 -7.93 9.49
CA PRO A 115 -14.70 -8.52 10.57
C PRO A 115 -13.53 -7.62 10.97
N LEU A 116 -13.28 -7.52 12.28
CA LEU A 116 -12.19 -6.71 12.82
C LEU A 116 -10.84 -7.35 12.47
N LEU A 117 -9.82 -6.52 12.23
CA LEU A 117 -8.44 -6.99 12.03
C LEU A 117 -7.87 -7.68 13.28
N ALA A 118 -8.33 -7.27 14.46
CA ALA A 118 -8.18 -8.00 15.72
C ALA A 118 -9.57 -8.44 16.20
N PRO A 119 -9.94 -9.73 16.04
CA PRO A 119 -11.23 -10.25 16.47
C PRO A 119 -11.45 -10.12 17.98
N LEU A 120 -12.70 -9.95 18.40
CA LEU A 120 -13.03 -9.76 19.82
C LEU A 120 -12.70 -11.01 20.65
N GLU A 121 -12.86 -12.20 20.06
CA GLU A 121 -12.48 -13.48 20.65
C GLU A 121 -10.96 -13.67 20.84
N LEU A 122 -10.14 -12.84 20.18
CA LEU A 122 -8.68 -12.77 20.34
C LEU A 122 -8.24 -11.51 21.08
N THR A 123 -9.19 -10.81 21.70
CA THR A 123 -8.93 -9.59 22.48
C THR A 123 -9.05 -9.87 23.97
N ILE A 124 -8.05 -9.48 24.75
CA ILE A 124 -8.02 -9.63 26.20
C ILE A 124 -7.79 -8.28 26.90
N GLY A 125 -8.32 -8.15 28.11
CA GLY A 125 -8.13 -7.00 28.98
C GLY A 125 -7.06 -7.29 30.02
N ALA A 126 -6.01 -6.48 30.05
CA ALA A 126 -4.98 -6.52 31.07
C ALA A 126 -5.38 -5.59 32.25
N HIS A 127 -5.16 -6.07 33.46
CA HIS A 127 -5.49 -5.30 34.67
C HIS A 127 -4.37 -4.31 34.98
N GLU A 128 -4.46 -3.13 34.38
CA GLU A 128 -3.61 -1.98 34.68
C GLU A 128 -4.35 -0.65 34.47
N ARG A 129 -3.81 0.45 35.00
CA ARG A 129 -4.33 1.78 34.66
C ARG A 129 -3.28 2.88 34.82
N ILE A 130 -3.16 3.70 33.78
CA ILE A 130 -2.38 4.94 33.79
C ILE A 130 -3.33 6.15 33.71
N GLY A 131 -3.11 7.13 34.58
CA GLY A 131 -3.84 8.39 34.66
C GLY A 131 -3.56 9.30 33.46
N ALA A 132 -4.38 10.34 33.29
CA ALA A 132 -4.21 11.32 32.21
C ALA A 132 -2.97 12.23 32.41
N ASP A 133 -2.40 12.23 33.61
CA ASP A 133 -1.15 12.89 34.00
C ASP A 133 0.08 11.96 33.87
N GLY A 134 -0.13 10.69 33.50
CA GLY A 134 0.93 9.68 33.39
C GLY A 134 1.21 8.91 34.67
N GLU A 135 0.53 9.22 35.78
CA GLU A 135 0.69 8.52 37.05
C GLU A 135 0.05 7.13 37.02
N VAL A 136 0.65 6.17 37.74
CA VAL A 136 0.11 4.82 37.84
C VAL A 136 -1.07 4.83 38.81
N VAL A 137 -2.27 4.57 38.28
CA VAL A 137 -3.51 4.46 39.07
C VAL A 137 -3.69 3.03 39.59
N ALA A 138 -3.38 2.04 38.75
CA ALA A 138 -3.32 0.63 39.11
C ALA A 138 -2.12 0.01 38.42
N GLY A 139 -1.25 -0.66 39.18
CA GLY A 139 -0.10 -1.38 38.64
C GLY A 139 -0.54 -2.53 37.74
N LEU A 140 0.34 -2.93 36.81
CA LEU A 140 0.10 -4.07 35.94
C LEU A 140 0.09 -5.38 36.74
N ASP A 141 -1.03 -6.12 36.68
CA ASP A 141 -1.10 -7.48 37.21
C ASP A 141 -0.39 -8.46 36.27
N GLU A 142 0.91 -8.65 36.49
CA GLU A 142 1.76 -9.49 35.64
C GLU A 142 1.38 -10.98 35.67
N GLU A 143 0.93 -11.50 36.81
CA GLU A 143 0.58 -12.92 36.95
C GLU A 143 -0.73 -13.24 36.22
N GLN A 144 -1.73 -12.36 36.35
CA GLN A 144 -2.97 -12.49 35.61
C GLN A 144 -2.72 -12.31 34.10
N LEU A 145 -1.97 -11.29 33.69
CA LEU A 145 -1.60 -11.09 32.29
C LEU A 145 -0.89 -12.32 31.70
N ARG A 146 0.05 -12.93 32.44
CA ARG A 146 0.74 -14.15 31.98
C ARG A 146 -0.22 -15.32 31.78
N THR A 147 -1.23 -15.44 32.63
CA THR A 147 -2.27 -16.48 32.53
C THR A 147 -3.15 -16.26 31.30
N ASP A 148 -3.56 -15.02 31.06
CA ASP A 148 -4.42 -14.65 29.94
C ASP A 148 -3.68 -14.78 28.60
N LEU A 149 -2.42 -14.34 28.54
CA LEU A 149 -1.55 -14.51 27.38
C LEU A 149 -1.31 -15.99 27.04
N LYS A 150 -1.11 -16.86 28.04
CA LYS A 150 -0.99 -18.31 27.81
C LYS A 150 -2.29 -18.91 27.26
N THR A 151 -3.44 -18.44 27.75
CA THR A 151 -4.75 -18.86 27.24
C THR A 151 -4.94 -18.43 25.79
N LEU A 152 -4.62 -17.17 25.49
CA LEU A 152 -4.68 -16.61 24.14
C LEU A 152 -3.72 -17.33 23.19
N HIS A 153 -2.47 -17.57 23.61
CA HIS A 153 -1.49 -18.35 22.84
C HIS A 153 -1.98 -19.80 22.60
N GLY A 154 -2.61 -20.41 23.61
CA GLY A 154 -3.18 -21.75 23.53
C GLY A 154 -4.30 -21.93 22.49
N THR A 155 -4.86 -20.83 21.97
CA THR A 155 -5.79 -20.90 20.83
C THR A 155 -5.11 -21.30 19.52
N GLY A 156 -3.79 -21.06 19.40
CA GLY A 156 -3.01 -21.32 18.19
C GLY A 156 -3.38 -20.44 16.99
N GLN A 157 -4.15 -19.37 17.19
CA GLN A 157 -4.66 -18.52 16.10
C GLN A 157 -3.94 -17.19 15.92
N VAL A 158 -3.15 -16.75 16.91
CA VAL A 158 -2.52 -15.43 16.90
C VAL A 158 -1.21 -15.47 16.11
N GLU A 159 -1.15 -14.71 15.02
CA GLU A 159 0.00 -14.59 14.13
C GLU A 159 0.78 -13.29 14.35
N ALA A 160 0.16 -12.30 15.00
CA ALA A 160 0.80 -11.08 15.51
C ALA A 160 0.07 -10.59 16.77
N LEU A 161 0.78 -9.98 17.72
CA LEU A 161 0.18 -9.47 18.96
C LEU A 161 0.30 -7.95 19.04
N THR A 162 -0.79 -7.29 19.42
CA THR A 162 -0.84 -5.85 19.66
C THR A 162 -1.14 -5.56 21.13
N ILE A 163 -0.43 -4.60 21.72
CA ILE A 163 -0.71 -4.11 23.07
C ILE A 163 -1.02 -2.62 22.97
N CYS A 164 -2.20 -2.23 23.44
CA CYS A 164 -2.66 -0.85 23.44
C CYS A 164 -3.36 -0.50 24.75
N PHE A 165 -2.64 0.17 25.65
CA PHE A 165 -3.17 0.60 26.94
C PHE A 165 -3.60 2.06 26.90
N ILE A 166 -4.58 2.39 27.76
CA ILE A 166 -5.04 3.77 27.91
C ILE A 166 -3.90 4.63 28.46
N ASN A 167 -3.71 5.81 27.86
CA ASN A 167 -2.66 6.78 28.21
C ASN A 167 -1.20 6.29 28.04
N ALA A 168 -0.97 5.18 27.34
CA ALA A 168 0.38 4.69 27.05
C ALA A 168 1.24 5.69 26.24
N TYR A 169 0.62 6.60 25.49
CA TYR A 169 1.31 7.69 24.79
C TYR A 169 1.99 8.70 25.76
N ILE A 170 1.53 8.79 27.00
CA ILE A 170 2.15 9.62 28.05
C ILE A 170 3.19 8.79 28.80
N ASN A 171 2.82 7.59 29.21
CA ASN A 171 3.67 6.68 29.96
C ASN A 171 3.51 5.25 29.42
N GLY A 172 4.43 4.82 28.55
CA GLY A 172 4.41 3.49 27.93
C GLY A 172 4.97 2.37 28.80
N ALA A 173 5.26 2.61 30.09
CA ALA A 173 5.95 1.63 30.94
C ALA A 173 5.21 0.29 31.06
N HIS A 174 3.88 0.32 31.26
CA HIS A 174 3.09 -0.91 31.32
C HIS A 174 3.04 -1.65 29.99
N GLU A 175 2.95 -0.96 28.86
CA GLU A 175 2.98 -1.64 27.55
C GLU A 175 4.32 -2.32 27.31
N LYS A 176 5.43 -1.66 27.64
CA LYS A 176 6.78 -2.23 27.54
C LYS A 176 6.90 -3.47 28.42
N ARG A 177 6.44 -3.40 29.66
CA ARG A 177 6.46 -4.55 30.58
C ARG A 177 5.57 -5.69 30.10
N ALA A 178 4.37 -5.38 29.60
CA ALA A 178 3.47 -6.36 29.02
C ALA A 178 4.06 -7.03 27.77
N ALA A 179 4.79 -6.27 26.93
CA ALA A 179 5.49 -6.81 25.77
C ALA A 179 6.63 -7.75 26.15
N GLU A 180 7.40 -7.44 27.20
CA GLU A 180 8.42 -8.34 27.75
C GLU A 180 7.80 -9.67 28.19
N ILE A 181 6.70 -9.63 28.95
CA ILE A 181 5.98 -10.83 29.42
C ILE A 181 5.40 -11.61 28.23
N ALA A 182 4.83 -10.91 27.25
CA ALA A 182 4.30 -11.53 26.05
C ALA A 182 5.39 -12.21 25.23
N ALA A 183 6.59 -11.63 25.12
CA ALA A 183 7.71 -12.21 24.39
C ALA A 183 8.23 -13.53 25.01
N GLU A 184 8.01 -13.75 26.31
CA GLU A 184 8.31 -15.04 26.97
C GLU A 184 7.36 -16.17 26.52
N ILE A 185 6.17 -15.84 26.02
CA ILE A 185 5.11 -16.79 25.65
C ILE A 185 5.02 -16.92 24.12
N PHE A 186 5.07 -15.79 23.42
CA PHE A 186 4.90 -15.64 21.99
C PHE A 186 6.28 -15.50 21.31
N THR A 187 7.09 -16.55 21.36
CA THR A 187 8.51 -16.51 20.95
C THR A 187 8.74 -16.22 19.47
N ASP A 188 7.82 -16.67 18.61
CA ASP A 188 7.90 -16.56 17.15
C ASP A 188 6.85 -15.61 16.57
N THR A 189 6.19 -14.82 17.43
CA THR A 189 5.10 -13.91 17.02
C THR A 189 5.56 -12.46 17.19
N PRO A 190 5.45 -11.61 16.16
CA PRO A 190 5.77 -10.20 16.29
C PRO A 190 4.81 -9.50 17.25
N ILE A 191 5.39 -8.71 18.17
CA ILE A 191 4.66 -7.92 19.16
C ILE A 191 4.83 -6.43 18.83
N SER A 192 3.73 -5.69 18.74
CA SER A 192 3.72 -4.24 18.55
C SER A 192 3.05 -3.55 19.75
N ILE A 193 3.69 -2.53 20.30
CA ILE A 193 3.11 -1.69 21.36
C ILE A 193 2.72 -0.32 20.82
N SER A 194 1.59 0.20 21.29
CA SER A 194 1.00 1.42 20.75
C SER A 194 1.86 2.67 21.03
N SER A 195 2.56 2.68 22.16
CA SER A 195 3.49 3.74 22.57
C SER A 195 4.75 3.85 21.69
N ASP A 196 5.11 2.80 20.94
CA ASP A 196 6.21 2.87 19.97
C ASP A 196 5.70 3.18 18.56
N VAL A 197 4.55 2.59 18.17
CA VAL A 197 4.01 2.74 16.80
C VAL A 197 3.38 4.12 16.59
N VAL A 198 2.53 4.56 17.52
CA VAL A 198 1.84 5.85 17.44
C VAL A 198 1.59 6.41 18.84
N PRO A 199 2.59 7.12 19.42
CA PRO A 199 2.48 7.76 20.73
C PRO A 199 1.62 9.03 20.68
N GLU A 200 0.35 8.88 20.25
CA GLU A 200 -0.64 9.96 20.20
C GLU A 200 -1.86 9.66 21.07
N MET A 201 -2.51 10.75 21.51
CA MET A 201 -3.79 10.69 22.23
C MET A 201 -4.89 10.12 21.30
N GLN A 202 -5.96 9.58 21.91
CA GLN A 202 -7.10 8.85 21.30
C GLN A 202 -6.86 7.35 21.17
N GLU A 203 -7.63 6.58 21.94
CA GLU A 203 -7.53 5.13 22.07
C GLU A 203 -7.93 4.38 20.80
N TYR A 204 -9.03 4.77 20.14
CA TYR A 204 -9.51 4.07 18.95
C TYR A 204 -8.50 4.15 17.80
N GLU A 205 -8.14 5.36 17.37
CA GLU A 205 -7.20 5.53 16.25
C GLU A 205 -5.81 4.95 16.55
N ARG A 206 -5.33 5.07 17.79
CA ARG A 206 -4.06 4.46 18.21
C ARG A 206 -4.14 2.92 18.16
N THR A 207 -5.24 2.34 18.63
CA THR A 207 -5.47 0.88 18.59
C THR A 207 -5.58 0.40 17.14
N GLU A 208 -6.40 1.05 16.31
CA GLU A 208 -6.59 0.69 14.90
C GLU A 208 -5.26 0.75 14.15
N THR A 209 -4.49 1.82 14.31
CA THR A 209 -3.17 1.98 13.68
C THR A 209 -2.18 0.90 14.11
N THR A 210 -2.13 0.60 15.41
CA THR A 210 -1.18 -0.40 15.94
C THR A 210 -1.59 -1.82 15.53
N VAL A 211 -2.89 -2.11 15.48
CA VAL A 211 -3.42 -3.38 14.98
C VAL A 211 -3.14 -3.55 13.49
N VAL A 212 -3.32 -2.50 12.69
CA VAL A 212 -2.97 -2.55 11.26
C VAL A 212 -1.49 -2.76 11.06
N ASN A 213 -0.64 -2.13 11.88
CA ASN A 213 0.80 -2.39 11.88
C ASN A 213 1.09 -3.88 12.09
N SER A 214 0.54 -4.48 13.14
CA SER A 214 0.70 -5.91 13.44
C SER A 214 0.10 -6.81 12.36
N TYR A 215 -1.03 -6.41 11.76
CA TYR A 215 -1.72 -7.14 10.71
C TYR A 215 -0.85 -7.34 9.47
N VAL A 216 -0.14 -6.29 9.03
CA VAL A 216 0.71 -6.36 7.81
C VAL A 216 2.16 -6.77 8.10
N ARG A 217 2.58 -6.77 9.37
CA ARG A 217 3.99 -6.94 9.76
C ARG A 217 4.62 -8.27 9.34
N PRO A 218 3.98 -9.45 9.50
CA PRO A 218 4.60 -10.70 9.06
C PRO A 218 4.91 -10.71 7.56
N GLU A 219 3.96 -10.26 6.74
CA GLU A 219 4.10 -10.23 5.28
C GLU A 219 5.20 -9.26 4.84
N VAL A 220 5.21 -8.03 5.39
CA VAL A 220 6.21 -7.02 5.05
C VAL A 220 7.60 -7.40 5.57
N ALA A 221 7.71 -7.96 6.78
CA ALA A 221 8.99 -8.39 7.33
C ALA A 221 9.60 -9.53 6.50
N SER A 222 8.80 -10.53 6.11
CA SER A 222 9.24 -11.61 5.23
C SER A 222 9.71 -11.06 3.88
N TYR A 223 8.91 -10.18 3.27
CA TYR A 223 9.23 -9.55 2.00
C TYR A 223 10.56 -8.78 2.03
N VAL A 224 10.71 -7.89 3.02
CA VAL A 224 11.90 -7.04 3.15
C VAL A 224 13.14 -7.89 3.46
N SER A 225 13.01 -8.94 4.29
CA SER A 225 14.11 -9.85 4.60
C SER A 225 14.56 -10.66 3.38
N ASN A 226 13.61 -11.19 2.60
CA ASN A 226 13.91 -11.93 1.37
C ASN A 226 14.59 -11.03 0.34
N LEU A 227 14.09 -9.80 0.18
CA LEU A 227 14.70 -8.82 -0.71
C LEU A 227 16.12 -8.45 -0.27
N GLN A 228 16.35 -8.14 1.00
CA GLN A 228 17.69 -7.83 1.51
C GLN A 228 18.65 -9.00 1.27
N SER A 229 18.25 -10.23 1.61
CA SER A 229 19.09 -11.42 1.44
C SER A 229 19.47 -11.63 -0.03
N ALA A 230 18.51 -11.45 -0.94
CA ALA A 230 18.76 -11.61 -2.36
C ALA A 230 19.64 -10.48 -2.95
N LEU A 231 19.54 -9.26 -2.41
CA LEU A 231 20.45 -8.18 -2.76
C LEU A 231 21.87 -8.45 -2.26
N ASP A 232 22.01 -8.94 -1.03
CA ASP A 232 23.32 -9.30 -0.46
C ASP A 232 24.00 -10.39 -1.30
N ASP A 233 23.25 -11.39 -1.75
CA ASP A 233 23.74 -12.48 -2.60
C ASP A 233 24.18 -12.02 -3.99
N LYS A 234 23.52 -10.99 -4.57
CA LYS A 234 23.72 -10.55 -5.96
C LYS A 234 24.65 -9.35 -6.11
N MET A 235 24.56 -8.40 -5.18
CA MET A 235 25.26 -7.10 -5.22
C MET A 235 26.32 -6.99 -4.13
N GLY A 236 26.30 -7.88 -3.12
CA GLY A 236 27.22 -7.87 -1.99
C GLY A 236 26.60 -7.26 -0.72
N SER A 237 27.13 -7.66 0.43
CA SER A 237 26.60 -7.33 1.77
C SER A 237 26.64 -5.85 2.15
N ASP A 238 27.38 -5.02 1.41
CA ASP A 238 27.46 -3.58 1.65
C ASP A 238 26.32 -2.79 0.98
N THR A 239 25.43 -3.50 0.25
CA THR A 239 24.30 -2.89 -0.47
C THR A 239 23.25 -2.36 0.50
N GLN A 240 22.99 -1.05 0.44
CA GLN A 240 21.99 -0.42 1.31
C GLN A 240 20.60 -0.44 0.67
N LEU A 241 19.67 -1.19 1.28
CA LEU A 241 18.25 -1.17 0.93
C LEU A 241 17.51 -0.08 1.72
N SER A 242 16.90 0.85 0.98
CA SER A 242 16.04 1.90 1.49
C SER A 242 14.61 1.71 0.95
N ILE A 243 13.64 1.66 1.83
CA ILE A 243 12.23 1.45 1.50
C ILE A 243 11.50 2.80 1.49
N LEU A 244 10.68 3.03 0.46
CA LEU A 244 9.86 4.23 0.35
C LEU A 244 8.71 4.22 1.36
N ARG A 245 8.58 5.33 2.09
CA ARG A 245 7.46 5.59 3.00
C ARG A 245 6.39 6.44 2.34
N SER A 246 5.20 6.42 2.92
CA SER A 246 4.03 7.16 2.43
C SER A 246 4.16 8.67 2.53
N ASP A 247 5.08 9.18 3.36
CA ASP A 247 5.38 10.61 3.46
C ASP A 247 6.42 11.11 2.42
N GLY A 248 6.86 10.23 1.51
CA GLY A 248 7.91 10.51 0.52
C GLY A 248 9.33 10.34 1.05
N GLY A 249 9.49 9.99 2.34
CA GLY A 249 10.78 9.66 2.93
C GLY A 249 11.25 8.23 2.62
N LEU A 250 12.49 7.94 3.00
CA LEU A 250 13.07 6.60 2.93
C LEU A 250 13.32 6.06 4.35
N ALA A 251 13.14 4.75 4.54
CA ALA A 251 13.44 4.03 5.77
C ALA A 251 14.36 2.84 5.51
N SER A 252 15.08 2.39 6.54
CA SER A 252 15.84 1.15 6.44
C SER A 252 14.92 -0.06 6.33
N ALA A 253 15.45 -1.18 5.80
CA ALA A 253 14.78 -2.47 5.80
C ALA A 253 14.23 -2.84 7.20
N ARG A 254 15.06 -2.71 8.23
CA ARG A 254 14.67 -2.99 9.62
C ARG A 254 13.51 -2.12 10.10
N ALA A 255 13.60 -0.80 9.95
CA ALA A 255 12.54 0.11 10.40
C ALA A 255 11.21 -0.15 9.68
N SER A 256 11.28 -0.53 8.41
CA SER A 256 10.12 -0.87 7.58
C SER A 256 9.46 -2.17 8.01
N ALA A 257 10.25 -3.16 8.43
CA ALA A 257 9.74 -4.41 9.01
C ALA A 257 9.16 -4.23 10.42
N GLU A 258 9.66 -3.27 11.21
CA GLU A 258 9.14 -2.98 12.56
C GLU A 258 7.87 -2.11 12.52
N SER A 259 7.78 -1.15 11.59
CA SER A 259 6.67 -0.19 11.46
C SER A 259 6.11 -0.08 10.02
N PRO A 260 5.63 -1.19 9.43
CA PRO A 260 5.13 -1.23 8.04
C PRO A 260 3.89 -0.37 7.80
N VAL A 261 3.17 0.07 8.83
CA VAL A 261 2.01 0.98 8.68
C VAL A 261 2.37 2.28 7.96
N ASN A 262 3.64 2.71 8.05
CA ASN A 262 4.17 3.91 7.37
C ASN A 262 4.46 3.71 5.87
N MET A 263 4.22 2.51 5.34
CA MET A 263 4.38 2.18 3.91
C MET A 263 3.03 2.06 3.18
N LEU A 264 1.92 2.16 3.90
CA LEU A 264 0.58 2.10 3.32
C LEU A 264 0.37 3.28 2.36
N MET A 265 0.10 2.98 1.08
CA MET A 265 0.03 3.97 0.00
C MET A 265 1.38 4.68 -0.31
N SER A 266 2.51 3.97 -0.19
CA SER A 266 3.83 4.55 -0.48
C SER A 266 4.12 4.81 -1.97
N GLY A 267 3.57 4.01 -2.90
CA GLY A 267 3.80 4.16 -4.34
C GLY A 267 3.58 5.60 -4.86
N PRO A 268 2.39 6.19 -4.69
CA PRO A 268 2.12 7.57 -5.13
C PRO A 268 3.06 8.62 -4.50
N ALA A 269 3.57 8.38 -3.30
CA ALA A 269 4.50 9.31 -2.64
C ALA A 269 5.84 9.41 -3.40
N GLY A 270 6.26 8.33 -4.08
CA GLY A 270 7.44 8.30 -4.94
C GLY A 270 7.29 9.20 -6.16
N GLY A 271 6.15 9.08 -6.84
CA GLY A 271 5.79 9.95 -7.98
C GLY A 271 5.76 11.43 -7.60
N VAL A 272 5.16 11.76 -6.44
CA VAL A 272 5.14 13.13 -5.92
C VAL A 272 6.54 13.65 -5.59
N SER A 273 7.39 12.82 -4.97
CA SER A 273 8.77 13.17 -4.66
C SER A 273 9.59 13.42 -5.93
N GLY A 274 9.40 12.61 -6.96
CA GLY A 274 9.99 12.81 -8.29
C GLY A 274 9.51 14.10 -8.95
N ALA A 275 8.21 14.39 -8.91
CA ALA A 275 7.63 15.62 -9.44
C ALA A 275 8.23 16.86 -8.76
N ILE A 276 8.33 16.87 -7.43
CA ILE A 276 9.01 17.96 -6.69
C ILE A 276 10.44 18.14 -7.19
N TYR A 277 11.20 17.05 -7.33
CA TYR A 277 12.60 17.10 -7.74
C TYR A 277 12.79 17.71 -9.14
N PHE A 278 12.05 17.22 -10.15
CA PHE A 278 12.22 17.68 -11.52
C PHE A 278 11.60 19.06 -11.77
N CYS A 279 10.39 19.30 -11.28
CA CYS A 279 9.67 20.55 -11.55
C CYS A 279 10.30 21.75 -10.84
N SER A 280 10.75 21.61 -9.58
CA SER A 280 11.41 22.71 -8.87
C SER A 280 12.70 23.15 -9.55
N ARG A 281 13.48 22.21 -10.10
CA ARG A 281 14.69 22.50 -10.88
C ARG A 281 14.38 23.15 -12.23
N ALA A 282 13.22 22.87 -12.80
CA ALA A 282 12.72 23.54 -13.99
C ALA A 282 12.07 24.92 -13.69
N GLY A 283 12.05 25.35 -12.42
CA GLY A 283 11.48 26.64 -11.99
C GLY A 283 9.97 26.62 -11.75
N TYR A 284 9.37 25.43 -11.61
CA TYR A 284 7.95 25.26 -11.31
C TYR A 284 7.75 24.80 -9.86
N ASP A 285 7.29 25.71 -9.00
CA ASP A 285 7.08 25.42 -7.58
C ASP A 285 5.63 25.01 -7.22
N ASN A 286 4.67 25.24 -8.11
CA ASN A 286 3.28 24.87 -7.91
C ASN A 286 2.89 23.83 -8.97
N ILE A 287 2.62 22.61 -8.54
CA ILE A 287 2.50 21.43 -9.41
C ILE A 287 1.22 20.69 -9.05
N LEU A 288 0.49 20.26 -10.07
CA LEU A 288 -0.58 19.28 -9.94
C LEU A 288 -0.12 18.01 -10.65
N THR A 289 0.09 16.94 -9.88
CA THR A 289 0.44 15.64 -10.50
C THR A 289 -0.82 14.98 -11.05
N CYS A 290 -0.68 14.23 -12.13
CA CYS A 290 -1.74 13.41 -12.71
C CYS A 290 -1.09 12.11 -13.17
N ASP A 291 -1.21 11.07 -12.34
CA ASP A 291 -0.69 9.74 -12.63
C ASP A 291 -1.87 8.80 -12.91
N MET A 292 -2.09 8.48 -14.18
CA MET A 292 -3.19 7.61 -14.60
C MET A 292 -2.63 6.23 -14.97
N GLY A 293 -3.00 5.23 -14.16
CA GLY A 293 -2.72 3.82 -14.43
C GLY A 293 -3.86 3.12 -15.18
N GLY A 294 -3.87 1.78 -15.12
CA GLY A 294 -4.94 0.96 -15.71
C GLY A 294 -6.24 0.96 -14.90
N THR A 295 -6.21 1.23 -13.60
CA THR A 295 -7.39 1.11 -12.73
C THR A 295 -7.79 2.43 -12.09
N SER A 296 -6.81 3.29 -11.83
CA SER A 296 -6.98 4.51 -11.04
C SER A 296 -6.15 5.66 -11.59
N THR A 297 -6.53 6.87 -11.16
CA THR A 297 -5.78 8.11 -11.37
C THR A 297 -5.46 8.72 -10.02
N ASP A 298 -4.19 9.02 -9.79
CA ASP A 298 -3.66 9.60 -8.57
C ASP A 298 -3.24 11.05 -8.81
N VAL A 299 -3.81 11.96 -8.01
CA VAL A 299 -3.61 13.41 -8.12
C VAL A 299 -3.12 13.98 -6.81
N ALA A 300 -2.02 14.74 -6.86
CA ALA A 300 -1.47 15.44 -5.70
C ALA A 300 -1.26 16.91 -6.02
N LEU A 301 -1.53 17.76 -5.03
CA LEU A 301 -1.24 19.20 -5.10
C LEU A 301 0.06 19.48 -4.34
N ILE A 302 1.04 20.05 -5.05
CA ILE A 302 2.31 20.52 -4.50
C ILE A 302 2.32 22.04 -4.59
N GLN A 303 2.63 22.71 -3.49
CA GLN A 303 2.70 24.17 -3.42
C GLN A 303 4.03 24.59 -2.83
N ASN A 304 4.68 25.57 -3.46
CA ASN A 304 6.03 26.04 -3.06
C ASN A 304 7.05 24.89 -2.95
N SER A 305 7.03 23.96 -3.90
CA SER A 305 7.88 22.76 -3.94
C SER A 305 7.77 21.88 -2.69
N ARG A 306 6.63 21.92 -2.00
CA ARG A 306 6.33 21.09 -0.83
C ARG A 306 5.01 20.35 -1.04
N ALA A 307 5.07 19.03 -0.95
CA ALA A 307 3.86 18.21 -0.88
C ALA A 307 3.16 18.44 0.46
N ARG A 308 1.83 18.49 0.42
CA ARG A 308 1.03 18.45 1.64
C ARG A 308 1.09 17.03 2.20
N VAL A 309 1.43 16.89 3.48
CA VAL A 309 1.38 15.61 4.19
C VAL A 309 0.17 15.63 5.13
N ARG A 310 -0.64 14.57 5.10
CA ARG A 310 -1.73 14.34 6.04
C ARG A 310 -1.25 13.45 7.16
N ARG A 311 -1.88 13.56 8.33
CA ARG A 311 -1.61 12.72 9.51
C ARG A 311 -2.43 11.43 9.55
N GLU A 312 -3.37 11.29 8.62
CA GLU A 312 -4.23 10.12 8.51
C GLU A 312 -4.11 9.54 7.10
N THR A 313 -3.99 8.23 7.03
CA THR A 313 -4.03 7.45 5.79
C THR A 313 -5.26 6.55 5.84
N ILE A 314 -5.98 6.48 4.72
CA ILE A 314 -7.18 5.65 4.59
C ILE A 314 -6.89 4.58 3.53
N VAL A 315 -7.07 3.32 3.90
CA VAL A 315 -6.96 2.17 2.99
C VAL A 315 -8.22 1.33 3.15
N ALA A 316 -9.02 1.26 2.08
CA ALA A 316 -10.39 0.72 2.14
C ALA A 316 -11.21 1.35 3.28
N ASP A 317 -11.69 0.54 4.23
CA ASP A 317 -12.48 0.95 5.39
C ASP A 317 -11.65 1.24 6.65
N VAL A 318 -10.33 1.07 6.58
CA VAL A 318 -9.40 1.24 7.70
C VAL A 318 -8.81 2.64 7.68
N ARG A 319 -8.77 3.29 8.84
CA ARG A 319 -8.15 4.61 9.03
C ARG A 319 -6.99 4.51 10.02
N VAL A 320 -5.79 4.83 9.55
CA VAL A 320 -4.58 4.81 10.38
C VAL A 320 -3.98 6.20 10.56
N ARG A 321 -3.37 6.43 11.73
CA ARG A 321 -2.56 7.60 12.08
C ARG A 321 -1.13 7.46 11.55
N ALA A 322 -1.00 7.18 10.26
CA ALA A 322 0.29 7.15 9.57
C ALA A 322 0.40 8.34 8.61
N PRO A 323 1.47 9.15 8.68
CA PRO A 323 1.65 10.26 7.76
C PRO A 323 1.75 9.81 6.30
N SER A 324 1.03 10.47 5.41
CA SER A 324 1.12 10.24 3.96
C SER A 324 1.02 11.52 3.15
N VAL A 325 1.65 11.52 1.98
CA VAL A 325 1.45 12.56 0.97
C VAL A 325 -0.03 12.62 0.61
N ASP A 326 -0.56 13.84 0.51
CA ASP A 326 -1.95 14.11 0.16
C ASP A 326 -2.22 13.80 -1.32
N VAL A 327 -2.38 12.51 -1.60
CA VAL A 327 -2.79 12.00 -2.90
C VAL A 327 -4.27 11.66 -2.86
N ARG A 328 -4.98 12.07 -3.91
CA ARG A 328 -6.38 11.71 -4.15
C ARG A 328 -6.43 10.74 -5.31
N THR A 329 -6.92 9.54 -5.01
CA THR A 329 -7.17 8.51 -6.01
C THR A 329 -8.61 8.60 -6.49
N VAL A 330 -8.79 8.57 -7.81
CA VAL A 330 -10.09 8.40 -8.46
C VAL A 330 -10.07 7.05 -9.18
N GLY A 331 -11.14 6.27 -9.06
CA GLY A 331 -11.32 4.99 -9.75
C GLY A 331 -11.60 5.15 -11.25
N ALA A 332 -10.71 5.84 -11.95
CA ALA A 332 -10.74 6.07 -13.38
C ALA A 332 -9.32 5.85 -13.92
N GLY A 333 -9.16 4.97 -14.91
CA GLY A 333 -7.89 4.66 -15.54
C GLY A 333 -8.09 4.06 -16.92
N GLY A 334 -7.01 3.59 -17.55
CA GLY A 334 -7.06 3.03 -18.91
C GLY A 334 -8.00 1.81 -19.06
N GLY A 335 -8.13 0.99 -18.03
CA GLY A 335 -9.00 -0.18 -18.01
C GLY A 335 -10.42 0.09 -17.51
N SER A 336 -10.78 1.34 -17.16
CA SER A 336 -12.14 1.65 -16.71
C SER A 336 -13.16 1.31 -17.78
N ILE A 337 -14.17 0.54 -17.40
CA ILE A 337 -15.18 0.01 -18.32
C ILE A 337 -16.19 1.10 -18.64
N ALA A 338 -16.41 1.33 -19.93
CA ALA A 338 -17.46 2.18 -20.44
C ALA A 338 -18.77 1.40 -20.55
N PHE A 339 -19.88 1.99 -20.14
CA PHE A 339 -21.20 1.36 -20.30
C PHE A 339 -22.30 2.42 -20.40
N VAL A 340 -23.41 2.02 -21.00
CA VAL A 340 -24.56 2.89 -21.25
C VAL A 340 -25.79 2.24 -20.62
N PRO A 341 -26.23 2.70 -19.42
CA PRO A 341 -27.40 2.12 -18.77
C PRO A 341 -28.64 2.32 -19.65
N GLU A 342 -29.41 1.26 -19.83
CA GLU A 342 -30.56 1.24 -20.74
C GLU A 342 -31.59 2.33 -20.45
N LEU A 343 -31.84 2.61 -19.16
CA LEU A 343 -32.81 3.60 -18.72
C LEU A 343 -32.36 5.05 -18.97
N THR A 344 -31.09 5.36 -18.66
CA THR A 344 -30.61 6.75 -18.70
C THR A 344 -30.01 7.13 -20.04
N LYS A 345 -29.53 6.15 -20.81
CA LYS A 345 -28.77 6.33 -22.06
C LYS A 345 -27.55 7.26 -21.97
N ALA A 346 -27.18 7.67 -20.77
CA ALA A 346 -26.00 8.47 -20.48
C ALA A 346 -24.78 7.56 -20.35
N LEU A 347 -23.73 7.84 -21.11
CA LEU A 347 -22.44 7.17 -21.01
C LEU A 347 -21.88 7.29 -19.59
N ARG A 348 -21.40 6.17 -19.05
CA ARG A 348 -20.67 6.10 -17.78
C ARG A 348 -19.37 5.35 -18.00
N VAL A 349 -18.33 5.76 -17.28
CA VAL A 349 -17.01 5.14 -17.33
C VAL A 349 -16.56 4.88 -15.90
N GLY A 350 -16.27 3.62 -15.57
CA GLY A 350 -15.96 3.19 -14.20
C GLY A 350 -17.17 3.17 -13.26
N PRO A 351 -16.98 2.90 -11.96
CA PRO A 351 -15.68 2.67 -11.31
C PRO A 351 -15.08 1.28 -11.58
N GLU A 352 -15.85 0.37 -12.20
CA GLU A 352 -15.35 -0.95 -12.58
C GLU A 352 -14.22 -0.85 -13.61
N SER A 353 -13.21 -1.70 -13.46
CA SER A 353 -12.06 -1.78 -14.35
C SER A 353 -11.85 -3.21 -14.83
N ALA A 354 -11.43 -3.35 -16.08
CA ALA A 354 -11.05 -4.64 -16.67
C ALA A 354 -9.71 -5.18 -16.12
N GLY A 355 -8.96 -4.38 -15.36
CA GLY A 355 -7.68 -4.75 -14.77
C GLY A 355 -6.61 -5.11 -15.81
N ALA A 356 -5.69 -6.00 -15.46
CA ALA A 356 -4.68 -6.53 -16.40
C ALA A 356 -5.11 -7.83 -17.08
N VAL A 357 -6.00 -8.60 -16.43
CA VAL A 357 -6.63 -9.83 -16.92
C VAL A 357 -8.09 -9.83 -16.41
N PRO A 358 -9.11 -9.91 -17.27
CA PRO A 358 -9.03 -10.12 -18.72
C PRO A 358 -8.51 -8.89 -19.49
N GLY A 359 -8.45 -7.71 -18.86
CA GLY A 359 -7.89 -6.48 -19.41
C GLY A 359 -8.75 -5.82 -20.49
N PRO A 360 -8.31 -4.66 -21.01
CA PRO A 360 -8.86 -4.06 -22.22
C PRO A 360 -8.95 -5.06 -23.37
N ALA A 361 -9.92 -4.88 -24.27
CA ALA A 361 -10.12 -5.80 -25.39
C ALA A 361 -8.89 -5.86 -26.31
N CYS A 362 -8.21 -4.74 -26.52
CA CYS A 362 -6.96 -4.71 -27.29
C CYS A 362 -5.85 -5.60 -26.73
N TYR A 363 -5.91 -6.02 -25.46
CA TYR A 363 -4.84 -6.83 -24.84
C TYR A 363 -4.94 -8.30 -25.24
N MET A 364 -6.04 -8.74 -25.86
CA MET A 364 -6.24 -10.13 -26.32
C MET A 364 -6.08 -11.19 -25.23
N LYS A 365 -6.44 -10.86 -23.98
CA LYS A 365 -6.41 -11.77 -22.81
C LYS A 365 -7.81 -12.23 -22.36
N GLY A 366 -8.79 -12.14 -23.25
CA GLY A 366 -10.19 -12.51 -23.00
C GLY A 366 -11.09 -11.35 -22.58
N GLY A 367 -10.60 -10.10 -22.65
CA GLY A 367 -11.41 -8.91 -22.42
C GLY A 367 -12.30 -8.60 -23.61
N GLU A 368 -13.58 -8.32 -23.36
CA GLU A 368 -14.56 -7.97 -24.41
C GLU A 368 -15.32 -6.67 -24.09
N GLN A 369 -15.22 -6.18 -22.85
CA GLN A 369 -15.89 -4.95 -22.43
C GLN A 369 -15.11 -3.73 -22.95
N PRO A 370 -15.79 -2.66 -23.41
CA PRO A 370 -15.14 -1.44 -23.87
C PRO A 370 -14.48 -0.70 -22.71
N THR A 371 -13.23 -0.28 -22.91
CA THR A 371 -12.46 0.47 -21.91
C THR A 371 -11.92 1.80 -22.45
N VAL A 372 -11.44 2.68 -21.56
CA VAL A 372 -10.73 3.93 -21.95
C VAL A 372 -9.54 3.65 -22.86
N CYS A 373 -8.82 2.54 -22.64
CA CYS A 373 -7.70 2.11 -23.46
C CYS A 373 -8.18 1.72 -24.87
N ASP A 374 -9.31 1.00 -24.97
CA ASP A 374 -9.88 0.64 -26.27
C ASP A 374 -10.32 1.87 -27.07
N ALA A 375 -10.94 2.85 -26.42
CA ALA A 375 -11.28 4.13 -27.06
C ALA A 375 -10.03 4.85 -27.60
N ASN A 376 -8.95 4.94 -26.81
CA ASN A 376 -7.68 5.53 -27.24
C ASN A 376 -7.03 4.79 -28.43
N VAL A 377 -7.19 3.47 -28.53
CA VAL A 377 -6.72 2.67 -29.66
C VAL A 377 -7.60 2.90 -30.91
N VAL A 378 -8.92 3.02 -30.74
CA VAL A 378 -9.84 3.35 -31.84
C VAL A 378 -9.53 4.73 -32.42
N LEU A 379 -9.35 5.73 -31.55
CA LEU A 379 -8.99 7.10 -31.92
C LEU A 379 -7.57 7.24 -32.51
N GLY A 380 -6.71 6.26 -32.26
CA GLY A 380 -5.30 6.29 -32.69
C GLY A 380 -4.37 7.12 -31.81
N TYR A 381 -4.82 7.51 -30.61
CA TYR A 381 -3.94 8.12 -29.60
C TYR A 381 -2.94 7.11 -29.04
N LEU A 382 -3.33 5.83 -28.98
CA LEU A 382 -2.43 4.71 -28.77
C LEU A 382 -2.24 4.00 -30.12
N PRO A 383 -1.11 4.20 -30.82
CA PRO A 383 -0.88 3.60 -32.12
C PRO A 383 -0.86 2.07 -32.01
N SER A 384 -1.62 1.36 -32.82
CA SER A 384 -1.77 -0.10 -32.72
C SER A 384 -0.50 -0.90 -33.08
N ASP A 385 0.50 -0.24 -33.64
CA ASP A 385 1.81 -0.78 -34.01
C ASP A 385 2.85 -0.65 -32.88
N VAL A 386 2.52 0.01 -31.76
CA VAL A 386 3.42 0.09 -30.61
C VAL A 386 3.29 -1.13 -29.70
N GLN A 387 4.43 -1.63 -29.22
CA GLN A 387 4.47 -2.68 -28.21
C GLN A 387 4.32 -2.04 -26.82
N LEU A 388 3.19 -2.30 -26.14
CA LEU A 388 2.99 -1.85 -24.77
C LEU A 388 3.91 -2.62 -23.81
N GLY A 389 4.57 -1.90 -22.91
CA GLY A 389 5.46 -2.51 -21.91
C GLY A 389 6.62 -3.32 -22.51
N GLY A 390 7.00 -3.05 -23.76
CA GLY A 390 8.15 -3.64 -24.43
C GLY A 390 7.80 -4.62 -25.55
N LYS A 391 6.89 -5.59 -25.34
CA LYS A 391 6.58 -6.64 -26.36
C LYS A 391 5.09 -6.97 -26.53
N MET A 392 4.19 -6.33 -25.80
CA MET A 392 2.77 -6.67 -25.88
C MET A 392 2.14 -6.02 -27.10
N GLU A 393 1.77 -6.84 -28.08
CA GLU A 393 1.02 -6.41 -29.26
C GLU A 393 -0.43 -6.09 -28.86
N ILE A 394 -1.00 -5.05 -29.48
CA ILE A 394 -2.37 -4.64 -29.26
C ILE A 394 -3.22 -4.84 -30.51
N ASN A 395 -4.46 -5.26 -30.32
CA ASN A 395 -5.39 -5.54 -31.41
C ASN A 395 -6.43 -4.42 -31.54
N ARG A 396 -6.34 -3.64 -32.62
CA ARG A 396 -7.28 -2.55 -32.90
C ARG A 396 -8.69 -3.06 -33.23
N GLU A 397 -8.81 -4.19 -33.93
CA GLU A 397 -10.12 -4.75 -34.31
C GLU A 397 -10.92 -5.16 -33.07
N ALA A 398 -10.26 -5.72 -32.06
CA ALA A 398 -10.86 -6.04 -30.76
C ALA A 398 -11.38 -4.78 -30.06
N SER A 399 -10.61 -3.68 -30.05
CA SER A 399 -11.08 -2.40 -29.50
C SER A 399 -12.27 -1.83 -30.29
N VAL A 400 -12.24 -1.91 -31.62
CA VAL A 400 -13.36 -1.48 -32.47
C VAL A 400 -14.62 -2.26 -32.12
N ALA A 401 -14.53 -3.59 -32.02
CA ALA A 401 -15.66 -4.44 -31.67
C ALA A 401 -16.22 -4.11 -30.28
N ALA A 402 -15.35 -3.89 -29.30
CA ALA A 402 -15.77 -3.53 -27.94
C ALA A 402 -16.46 -2.16 -27.91
N VAL A 403 -15.84 -1.12 -28.47
CA VAL A 403 -16.38 0.26 -28.46
C VAL A 403 -17.66 0.38 -29.30
N GLN A 404 -17.84 -0.44 -30.33
CA GLN A 404 -19.09 -0.48 -31.11
C GLN A 404 -20.31 -0.74 -30.24
N SER A 405 -20.18 -1.53 -29.15
CA SER A 405 -21.28 -1.77 -28.21
C SER A 405 -21.78 -0.48 -27.53
N VAL A 406 -20.89 0.48 -27.28
CA VAL A 406 -21.22 1.81 -26.73
C VAL A 406 -21.90 2.67 -27.79
N ALA A 407 -21.32 2.70 -28.99
CA ALA A 407 -21.85 3.44 -30.13
C ALA A 407 -23.29 3.02 -30.46
N ASP A 408 -23.54 1.71 -30.54
CA ASP A 408 -24.86 1.14 -30.78
C ASP A 408 -25.86 1.47 -29.66
N ALA A 409 -25.42 1.40 -28.40
CA ALA A 409 -26.28 1.68 -27.24
C ALA A 409 -26.72 3.15 -27.15
N MET A 410 -25.87 4.07 -27.62
CA MET A 410 -26.12 5.52 -27.69
C MET A 410 -26.76 5.96 -29.02
N GLY A 411 -26.65 5.15 -30.08
CA GLY A 411 -27.13 5.48 -31.42
C GLY A 411 -26.27 6.54 -32.13
N ILE A 412 -24.95 6.49 -31.94
CA ILE A 412 -23.98 7.43 -32.54
C ILE A 412 -22.89 6.68 -33.33
N ASP A 413 -22.07 7.41 -34.07
CA ASP A 413 -20.93 6.84 -34.81
C ASP A 413 -19.83 6.33 -33.87
N LEU A 414 -19.09 5.30 -34.31
CA LEU A 414 -18.00 4.68 -33.54
C LEU A 414 -16.94 5.69 -33.08
N MET A 415 -16.50 6.61 -33.95
CA MET A 415 -15.47 7.58 -33.60
C MET A 415 -16.00 8.60 -32.59
N ALA A 416 -17.28 8.99 -32.72
CA ALA A 416 -17.95 9.88 -31.79
C ALA A 416 -18.25 9.22 -30.42
N ALA A 417 -18.34 7.89 -30.36
CA ALA A 417 -18.46 7.16 -29.10
C ALA A 417 -17.10 6.94 -28.42
N ALA A 418 -16.02 6.91 -29.20
CA ALA A 418 -14.66 6.78 -28.68
C ALA A 418 -14.10 8.12 -28.15
N GLU A 419 -14.44 9.24 -28.79
CA GLU A 419 -14.16 10.62 -28.33
C GLU A 419 -14.99 10.98 -27.09
#